data_AF-A0A349YEL8-F1
#
_entry.id   AF-A0A349YEL8-F1
#
_cell.length_a   1.000
_cell.length_b   1.000
_cell.length_c   1.000
_cell.angle_alpha   90.00
_cell.angle_beta   90.00
_cell.angle_gamma   90.00
#
_symmetry.space_group_name_H-M   'P 1'
#
loop_
_entity.id
_entity.type
_entity.pdbx_description
1 polymer ?
#
loop_
_entity_poly.entity_id
_entity_poly.type
_entity_poly.pdbx_seq_one_letter_code
_entity_poly.pdbx_strand_id
1 'polypeptide(L)'
;MGLILKGIHVLQNTRYVPQSLFDRCLDDEPKKKQEAVLTEAESVALYEKSVRRDLELLLNTRKSKISGIERFAFVNKSILNFGVAEMSDFDPRTTEGQEHIKTLIKSAIELFEPRLSGVEVAVIDAGGDGKLNIKILALLEIALTLTPISYDATLDTKTQLYSLGG
;
A
#
# COMPACT_ATOMS: atom_id res chain seq x y z
N MET A 1 33.28 -26.68 31.60
CA MET A 1 32.84 -25.68 32.59
C MET A 1 31.94 -24.69 31.86
N GLY A 2 30.68 -25.06 31.59
CA GLY A 2 29.48 -24.45 32.18
C GLY A 2 28.91 -23.40 31.21
N LEU A 3 27.93 -23.76 30.35
CA LEU A 3 26.50 -23.38 30.47
C LEU A 3 26.35 -21.87 30.81
N ILE A 4 25.70 -21.01 30.04
CA ILE A 4 24.26 -20.98 29.71
C ILE A 4 24.05 -19.98 28.56
N LEU A 5 23.59 -20.44 27.39
CA LEU A 5 22.73 -19.67 26.46
C LEU A 5 21.70 -20.61 25.79
N LYS A 6 21.26 -21.64 26.52
CA LYS A 6 20.01 -22.35 26.18
C LYS A 6 18.86 -21.53 26.75
N GLY A 7 18.22 -20.69 25.93
CA GLY A 7 17.03 -20.00 26.41
C GLY A 7 16.59 -18.74 25.70
N ILE A 8 17.21 -18.31 24.60
CA ILE A 8 16.51 -17.36 23.71
C ILE A 8 15.50 -18.20 22.92
N HIS A 9 14.34 -18.44 23.53
CA HIS A 9 13.14 -18.71 22.77
C HIS A 9 12.95 -17.52 21.85
N VAL A 10 13.39 -17.64 20.59
CA VAL A 10 12.94 -16.76 19.51
C VAL A 10 11.42 -16.90 19.54
N LEU A 11 10.77 -15.87 20.08
CA LEU A 11 9.33 -15.81 20.22
C LEU A 11 8.71 -16.09 18.86
N GLN A 12 7.57 -16.78 18.92
CA GLN A 12 6.82 -17.30 17.79
C GLN A 12 6.87 -16.35 16.59
N ASN A 13 7.27 -16.92 15.46
CA ASN A 13 7.37 -16.31 14.15
C ASN A 13 5.96 -15.91 13.65
N THR A 14 5.31 -14.97 14.31
CA THR A 14 4.07 -14.36 13.86
C THR A 14 4.48 -13.22 12.95
N ARG A 15 4.52 -13.48 11.65
CA ARG A 15 4.77 -12.43 10.67
C ARG A 15 3.56 -11.50 10.72
N TYR A 16 3.78 -10.24 11.05
CA TYR A 16 2.74 -9.21 11.08
C TYR A 16 2.98 -8.27 9.91
N VAL A 17 1.94 -8.00 9.12
CA VAL A 17 1.99 -6.97 8.09
C VAL A 17 1.65 -5.63 8.71
N PRO A 18 2.60 -4.68 8.80
CA PRO A 18 2.28 -3.35 9.26
C PRO A 18 1.32 -2.67 8.29
N GLN A 19 0.25 -2.10 8.84
CA GLN A 19 -0.69 -1.29 8.08
C GLN A 19 -0.06 0.05 7.69
N SER A 20 -0.62 0.73 6.69
CA SER A 20 -0.10 2.04 6.26
C SER A 20 -0.13 3.05 7.42
N LEU A 21 0.73 4.07 7.37
CA LEU A 21 0.72 5.12 8.40
C LEU A 21 -0.66 5.77 8.53
N PHE A 22 -1.35 5.98 7.40
CA PHE A 22 -2.71 6.51 7.39
C PHE A 22 -3.68 5.58 8.14
N ASP A 23 -3.64 4.28 7.88
CA ASP A 23 -4.53 3.31 8.54
C ASP A 23 -4.31 3.23 10.05
N ARG A 24 -3.06 3.36 10.50
CA ARG A 24 -2.76 3.39 11.95
C ARG A 24 -3.15 4.71 12.62
N CYS A 25 -3.32 5.78 11.85
CA CYS A 25 -3.79 7.07 12.36
C CYS A 25 -5.30 7.23 12.26
N LEU A 26 -5.94 6.52 11.33
CA LEU A 26 -7.39 6.44 11.18
C LEU A 26 -7.91 5.40 12.19
N ASP A 27 -8.19 5.86 13.40
CA ASP A 27 -8.79 5.03 14.43
C ASP A 27 -10.29 4.81 14.14
N ASP A 28 -10.60 3.69 13.49
CA ASP A 28 -11.98 3.26 13.20
C ASP A 28 -12.74 2.87 14.49
N GLU A 29 -12.03 2.55 15.58
CA GLU A 29 -12.61 2.11 16.85
C GLU A 29 -12.10 2.93 18.05
N PRO A 30 -12.31 4.27 18.08
CA PRO A 30 -11.64 5.18 19.03
C PRO A 30 -12.00 4.97 20.50
N LYS A 31 -12.99 4.12 20.77
CA LYS A 31 -13.40 3.73 22.11
C LYS A 31 -12.64 2.50 22.63
N LYS A 32 -11.96 1.74 21.76
CA LYS A 32 -11.09 0.62 22.14
C LYS A 32 -9.70 1.15 22.45
N LYS A 33 -9.32 1.10 23.72
CA LYS A 33 -8.02 1.61 24.20
C LYS A 33 -6.82 0.71 23.86
N GLN A 34 -7.08 -0.51 23.40
CA GLN A 34 -6.06 -1.48 23.00
C GLN A 34 -6.43 -2.06 21.65
N GLU A 35 -5.45 -2.05 20.75
CA GLU A 35 -5.53 -2.71 19.46
C GLU A 35 -5.51 -4.23 19.63
N ALA A 36 -6.30 -4.94 18.81
CA ALA A 36 -6.30 -6.38 18.84
C ALA A 36 -4.93 -6.92 18.36
N VAL A 37 -4.43 -7.97 19.01
CA VAL A 37 -3.27 -8.71 18.50
C VAL A 37 -3.73 -9.50 17.29
N LEU A 38 -3.31 -9.06 16.10
CA LEU A 38 -3.69 -9.69 14.84
C LEU A 38 -2.78 -10.87 14.53
N THR A 39 -3.38 -11.94 14.00
CA THR A 39 -2.64 -12.98 13.29
C THR A 39 -2.07 -12.46 11.97
N GLU A 40 -1.11 -13.19 11.38
CA GLU A 40 -0.57 -12.88 10.05
C GLU A 40 -1.69 -12.72 9.02
N ALA A 41 -2.59 -13.69 8.94
CA ALA A 41 -3.69 -13.71 7.99
C ALA A 41 -4.63 -12.51 8.17
N GLU A 42 -4.95 -12.13 9.41
CA GLU A 42 -5.78 -10.95 9.69
C GLU A 42 -5.06 -9.66 9.30
N SER A 43 -3.76 -9.55 9.57
CA SER A 43 -2.98 -8.37 9.19
C SER A 43 -2.86 -8.20 7.66
N VAL A 44 -2.73 -9.31 6.93
CA VAL A 44 -2.74 -9.32 5.45
C VAL A 44 -4.12 -8.91 4.93
N ALA A 45 -5.19 -9.47 5.48
CA ALA A 45 -6.55 -9.14 5.05
C ALA A 45 -6.91 -7.67 5.28
N LEU A 46 -6.47 -7.07 6.40
CA LEU A 46 -6.63 -5.64 6.65
C LEU A 46 -5.83 -4.80 5.66
N TYR A 47 -4.61 -5.23 5.32
CA TYR A 47 -3.75 -4.54 4.37
C TYR A 47 -4.36 -4.55 2.95
N GLU A 48 -4.89 -5.69 2.51
CA GLU A 48 -5.64 -5.80 1.26
C GLU A 48 -6.88 -4.90 1.26
N LYS A 49 -7.60 -4.86 2.39
CA LYS A 49 -8.77 -3.99 2.55
C LYS A 49 -8.42 -2.51 2.41
N SER A 50 -7.28 -2.07 2.94
CA SER A 50 -6.86 -0.67 2.82
C SER A 50 -6.44 -0.31 1.40
N VAL A 51 -5.72 -1.21 0.71
CA VAL A 51 -5.41 -1.05 -0.72
C VAL A 51 -6.68 -0.93 -1.56
N ARG A 52 -7.69 -1.75 -1.31
CA ARG A 52 -8.99 -1.65 -2.01
C ARG A 52 -9.66 -0.28 -1.78
N ARG A 53 -9.69 0.20 -0.54
CA ARG A 53 -10.23 1.55 -0.22
C ARG A 53 -9.48 2.63 -0.98
N ASP A 54 -8.16 2.55 -1.01
CA ASP A 54 -7.32 3.58 -1.64
C ASP A 54 -7.46 3.56 -3.17
N LEU A 55 -7.61 2.37 -3.78
CA LEU A 55 -8.02 2.23 -5.18
C LEU A 55 -9.40 2.84 -5.45
N GLU A 56 -10.39 2.60 -4.59
CA GLU A 56 -11.72 3.20 -4.73
C GLU A 56 -11.64 4.73 -4.68
N LEU A 57 -10.84 5.30 -3.76
CA LEU A 57 -10.60 6.74 -3.68
C LEU A 57 -9.93 7.27 -4.95
N LEU A 58 -8.89 6.60 -5.44
CA LEU A 58 -8.18 6.97 -6.65
C LEU A 58 -9.09 6.95 -7.87
N LEU A 59 -9.80 5.85 -8.11
CA LEU A 59 -10.62 5.66 -9.31
C LEU A 59 -11.89 6.53 -9.32
N ASN A 60 -12.41 6.89 -8.14
CA ASN A 60 -13.56 7.80 -8.02
C ASN A 60 -13.16 9.28 -8.02
N THR A 61 -11.88 9.61 -7.91
CA THR A 61 -11.41 11.01 -7.98
C THR A 61 -11.13 11.40 -9.42
N ARG A 62 -11.63 12.56 -9.85
CA ARG A 62 -11.33 13.13 -11.17
C ARG A 62 -10.06 13.98 -11.11
N LYS A 63 -9.11 13.71 -12.00
CA LYS A 63 -7.89 14.50 -12.16
C LYS A 63 -8.24 15.96 -12.50
N SER A 64 -7.62 16.92 -11.82
CA SER A 64 -7.89 18.34 -12.05
C SER A 64 -7.25 18.82 -13.36
N LYS A 65 -8.01 19.56 -14.18
CA LYS A 65 -7.54 20.13 -15.46
C LYS A 65 -6.87 21.49 -15.24
N ILE A 66 -5.68 21.50 -14.64
CA ILE A 66 -4.92 22.73 -14.40
C ILE A 66 -3.96 22.97 -15.57
N SER A 67 -4.28 23.95 -16.43
CA SER A 67 -3.46 24.27 -17.59
C SER A 67 -2.05 24.74 -17.21
N GLY A 68 -1.05 24.22 -17.92
CA GLY A 68 0.33 24.65 -17.77
C GLY A 68 1.05 24.14 -16.52
N ILE A 69 0.44 23.28 -15.70
CA ILE A 69 1.11 22.73 -14.53
C ILE A 69 2.14 21.65 -14.88
N GLU A 70 1.96 20.98 -16.02
CA GLU A 70 2.87 19.96 -16.60
C GLU A 70 4.33 20.45 -16.72
N ARG A 71 4.58 21.76 -16.72
CA ARG A 71 5.92 22.36 -16.76
C ARG A 71 6.76 22.10 -15.50
N PHE A 72 6.13 21.68 -14.40
CA PHE A 72 6.79 21.43 -13.12
C PHE A 72 7.14 19.95 -12.96
N ALA A 73 8.43 19.62 -12.83
CA ALA A 73 8.93 18.24 -12.89
C ALA A 73 8.27 17.25 -11.90
N PHE A 74 7.83 17.71 -10.73
CA PHE A 74 7.24 16.86 -9.69
C PHE A 74 5.71 16.84 -9.69
N VAL A 75 5.04 17.66 -10.51
CA VAL A 75 3.58 17.76 -10.47
C VAL A 75 2.91 16.43 -10.79
N ASN A 76 3.50 15.64 -11.69
CA ASN A 76 2.91 14.39 -12.16
C ASN A 76 2.67 13.41 -11.02
N LYS A 77 3.56 13.38 -10.01
CA LYS A 77 3.45 12.50 -8.83
C LYS A 77 2.79 13.19 -7.62
N SER A 78 2.19 14.36 -7.81
CA SER A 78 1.59 15.13 -6.73
C SER A 78 0.08 14.91 -6.62
N ILE A 79 -0.50 15.32 -5.49
CA ILE A 79 -1.95 15.28 -5.25
C ILE A 79 -2.75 16.06 -6.31
N LEU A 80 -2.14 17.05 -6.98
CA LEU A 80 -2.79 17.83 -8.03
C LEU A 80 -3.16 16.99 -9.26
N ASN A 81 -2.46 15.87 -9.45
CA ASN A 81 -2.70 14.91 -10.51
C ASN A 81 -3.29 13.58 -10.00
N PHE A 82 -3.67 13.51 -8.73
CA PHE A 82 -4.32 12.33 -8.16
C PHE A 82 -5.71 12.13 -8.78
N GLY A 83 -6.03 10.88 -9.11
CA GLY A 83 -7.29 10.49 -9.73
C GLY A 83 -7.15 10.03 -11.18
N VAL A 84 -8.28 9.77 -11.82
CA VAL A 84 -8.37 9.34 -13.22
C VAL A 84 -8.81 10.53 -14.08
N ALA A 85 -8.17 10.70 -15.24
CA ALA A 85 -8.53 11.73 -16.20
C ALA A 85 -9.95 11.52 -16.76
N GLU A 86 -10.57 12.62 -17.21
CA GLU A 86 -11.92 12.58 -17.78
C GLU A 86 -11.94 11.85 -19.13
N MET A 87 -13.00 11.07 -19.38
CA MET A 87 -13.16 10.21 -20.56
C MET A 87 -14.02 10.85 -21.67
N SER A 88 -14.00 12.17 -21.80
CA SER A 88 -14.99 12.91 -22.60
C SER A 88 -14.86 12.71 -24.12
N ASP A 89 -13.70 12.22 -24.58
CA ASP A 89 -13.35 12.21 -26.01
C ASP A 89 -13.54 10.84 -26.69
N PHE A 90 -13.89 9.78 -25.94
CA PHE A 90 -13.97 8.41 -26.48
C PHE A 90 -15.27 7.69 -26.08
N ASP A 91 -15.85 6.92 -27.01
CA ASP A 91 -16.96 6.01 -26.68
C ASP A 91 -16.40 4.76 -25.96
N PRO A 92 -16.73 4.54 -24.68
CA PRO A 92 -16.20 3.44 -23.87
C PRO A 92 -16.60 2.05 -24.40
N ARG A 93 -17.55 1.95 -25.32
CA ARG A 93 -18.00 0.68 -25.92
C ARG A 93 -17.18 0.27 -27.13
N THR A 94 -16.41 1.19 -27.71
CA THR A 94 -15.52 0.90 -28.82
C THR A 94 -14.22 0.27 -28.32
N THR A 95 -13.55 -0.52 -29.15
CA THR A 95 -12.23 -1.07 -28.82
C THR A 95 -11.24 0.03 -28.45
N GLU A 96 -11.25 1.15 -29.18
CA GLU A 96 -10.37 2.30 -28.90
C GLU A 96 -10.66 2.94 -27.53
N GLY A 97 -11.94 3.18 -27.21
CA GLY A 97 -12.32 3.70 -25.90
C GLY A 97 -11.97 2.73 -24.77
N GLN A 98 -12.13 1.42 -24.96
CA GLN A 98 -11.73 0.42 -23.98
C GLN A 98 -10.21 0.41 -23.75
N GLU A 99 -9.39 0.49 -24.80
CA GLU A 99 -7.94 0.59 -24.66
C GLU A 99 -7.51 1.88 -23.95
N HIS A 100 -8.20 2.99 -24.21
CA HIS A 100 -7.97 4.25 -23.52
C HIS A 100 -8.28 4.13 -22.02
N ILE A 101 -9.40 3.51 -21.66
CA ILE A 101 -9.79 3.26 -20.26
C ILE A 101 -8.75 2.41 -19.54
N LYS A 102 -8.32 1.31 -20.17
CA LYS A 102 -7.28 0.43 -19.59
C LYS A 102 -6.01 1.22 -19.30
N THR A 103 -5.57 2.04 -20.26
CA THR A 103 -4.37 2.86 -20.14
C THR A 103 -4.49 3.88 -19.01
N LEU A 104 -5.62 4.58 -18.91
CA LEU A 104 -5.87 5.58 -17.87
C LEU A 104 -5.86 4.95 -16.47
N ILE A 105 -6.57 3.83 -16.29
CA ILE A 105 -6.65 3.12 -15.01
C ILE A 105 -5.28 2.58 -14.64
N LYS A 106 -4.60 1.87 -15.55
CA LYS A 106 -3.27 1.29 -15.31
C LYS A 106 -2.28 2.37 -14.89
N SER A 107 -2.20 3.46 -15.66
CA SER A 107 -1.27 4.57 -15.39
C SER A 107 -1.55 5.24 -14.05
N ALA A 108 -2.82 5.42 -13.67
CA ALA A 108 -3.17 6.00 -12.38
C ALA A 108 -2.74 5.10 -11.21
N ILE A 109 -3.00 3.80 -11.31
CA ILE A 109 -2.65 2.82 -10.27
C ILE A 109 -1.13 2.71 -10.12
N GLU A 110 -0.39 2.53 -11.22
CA GLU A 110 1.07 2.43 -11.20
C GLU A 110 1.75 3.68 -10.61
N LEU A 111 1.09 4.84 -10.73
CA LEU A 111 1.64 6.11 -10.25
C LEU A 111 1.33 6.38 -8.78
N PHE A 112 0.13 6.02 -8.32
CA PHE A 112 -0.39 6.44 -7.01
C PHE A 112 -0.60 5.30 -6.01
N GLU A 113 -0.52 4.04 -6.44
CA GLU A 113 -0.66 2.88 -5.56
C GLU A 113 0.60 1.99 -5.60
N PRO A 114 1.68 2.40 -4.90
CA PRO A 114 2.98 1.73 -4.97
C PRO A 114 2.99 0.34 -4.31
N ARG A 115 1.95 -0.05 -3.57
CA ARG A 115 1.83 -1.40 -3.01
C ARG A 115 1.42 -2.42 -4.06
N LEU A 116 1.04 -1.99 -5.26
CA LEU A 116 0.67 -2.85 -6.37
C LEU A 116 1.73 -2.79 -7.47
N SER A 117 2.17 -3.95 -7.93
CA SER A 117 3.07 -4.08 -9.09
C SER A 117 2.52 -5.02 -10.15
N GLY A 118 3.02 -4.91 -11.38
CA GLY A 118 2.55 -5.71 -12.52
C GLY A 118 1.07 -5.52 -12.81
N VAL A 119 0.60 -4.26 -12.78
CA VAL A 119 -0.83 -3.93 -12.95
C VAL A 119 -1.27 -4.21 -14.38
N GLU A 120 -2.33 -5.00 -14.53
CA GLU A 120 -2.99 -5.28 -15.80
C GLU A 120 -4.49 -4.97 -15.69
N VAL A 121 -5.03 -4.33 -16.72
CA VAL A 121 -6.43 -3.90 -16.77
C VAL A 121 -7.11 -4.48 -18.00
N ALA A 122 -8.25 -5.15 -17.80
CA ALA A 122 -9.04 -5.73 -18.87
C ALA A 122 -10.50 -5.28 -18.78
N VAL A 123 -11.15 -5.08 -19.92
CA VAL A 123 -12.61 -4.91 -20.00
C VAL A 123 -13.17 -6.29 -20.29
N ILE A 124 -13.92 -6.86 -19.34
CA ILE A 124 -14.52 -8.20 -19.46
C ILE A 124 -15.78 -8.12 -20.30
N ASP A 125 -16.59 -7.09 -20.08
CA ASP A 125 -17.87 -6.91 -20.74
C ASP A 125 -18.22 -5.42 -20.78
N ALA A 126 -18.73 -4.98 -21.92
CA ALA A 126 -19.40 -3.69 -22.06
C ALA A 126 -20.89 -3.96 -21.94
N GLY A 127 -21.32 -4.28 -20.71
CA GLY A 127 -22.68 -4.72 -20.44
C GLY A 127 -23.73 -3.72 -20.93
N GLY A 128 -24.93 -4.22 -21.18
CA GLY A 128 -26.12 -3.37 -21.33
C GLY A 128 -26.29 -2.44 -20.12
N ASP A 129 -26.94 -1.29 -20.34
CA ASP A 129 -27.23 -0.26 -19.33
C ASP A 129 -26.09 0.70 -18.96
N GLY A 130 -25.09 0.86 -19.83
CA GLY A 130 -24.05 1.90 -19.67
C GLY A 130 -23.00 1.58 -18.61
N LYS A 131 -22.83 0.29 -18.27
CA LYS A 131 -21.80 -0.20 -17.35
C LYS A 131 -20.70 -0.92 -18.11
N LEU A 132 -19.45 -0.69 -17.71
CA LEU A 132 -18.31 -1.50 -18.13
C LEU A 132 -17.84 -2.35 -16.96
N ASN A 133 -17.73 -3.65 -17.19
CA ASN A 133 -17.13 -4.59 -16.25
C ASN A 133 -15.62 -4.62 -16.48
N ILE A 134 -14.87 -4.04 -15.55
CA ILE A 134 -13.41 -3.92 -15.62
C ILE A 134 -12.79 -4.87 -14.61
N LYS A 135 -11.74 -5.58 -15.05
CA LYS A 135 -10.87 -6.40 -14.20
C LYS A 135 -9.54 -5.70 -14.01
N ILE A 136 -9.10 -5.59 -12.77
CA ILE A 136 -7.76 -5.13 -12.42
C ILE A 136 -7.05 -6.32 -11.79
N LEU A 137 -5.90 -6.69 -12.36
CA LEU A 137 -5.01 -7.74 -11.86
C LEU A 137 -3.70 -7.07 -11.46
N ALA A 138 -3.18 -7.39 -10.29
CA ALA A 138 -1.90 -6.86 -9.81
C ALA A 138 -1.32 -7.79 -8.74
N LEU A 139 -0.02 -7.65 -8.49
CA LEU A 139 0.67 -8.26 -7.37
C LEU A 139 0.67 -7.29 -6.18
N LEU A 140 0.19 -7.75 -5.02
CA LEU A 140 0.27 -6.99 -3.79
C LEU A 140 1.64 -7.22 -3.14
N GLU A 141 2.43 -6.16 -3.06
CA GLU A 141 3.75 -6.19 -2.43
C GLU A 141 3.61 -6.07 -0.91
N ILE A 142 4.01 -7.12 -0.20
CA ILE A 142 3.97 -7.17 1.26
C ILE A 142 5.40 -7.26 1.76
N ALA A 143 5.93 -6.15 2.28
CA ALA A 143 7.26 -6.09 2.86
C ALA A 143 7.28 -6.76 4.24
N LEU A 144 7.64 -8.04 4.29
CA LEU A 144 7.85 -8.79 5.53
C LEU A 144 9.34 -8.83 5.91
N THR A 145 9.96 -7.66 6.15
CA THR A 145 11.38 -7.63 6.50
C THR A 145 11.56 -7.65 8.02
N LEU A 146 11.87 -8.83 8.56
CA LEU A 146 12.45 -8.96 9.90
C LEU A 146 13.97 -9.00 9.75
N THR A 147 14.65 -7.94 10.22
CA THR A 147 16.10 -7.91 10.26
C THR A 147 16.54 -8.27 11.68
N PRO A 148 17.19 -9.43 11.90
CA PRO A 148 17.74 -9.75 13.21
C PRO A 148 18.84 -8.73 13.53
N ILE A 149 18.70 -8.05 14.66
CA ILE A 149 19.69 -7.11 15.17
C ILE A 149 20.35 -7.73 16.41
N SER A 150 21.67 -7.64 16.46
CA SER A 150 22.47 -7.98 17.63
C SER A 150 23.29 -6.75 17.99
N TYR A 151 23.41 -6.48 19.29
CA TYR A 151 24.28 -5.42 19.82
C TYR A 151 25.14 -6.03 20.90
N ASP A 152 26.43 -5.73 20.86
CA ASP A 152 27.32 -6.03 21.97
C ASP A 152 27.19 -4.91 23.00
N ALA A 153 26.96 -5.26 24.27
CA ALA A 153 26.84 -4.27 25.35
C ALA A 153 28.06 -4.34 26.26
N THR A 154 28.68 -3.19 26.53
CA THR A 154 29.72 -3.06 27.56
C THR A 154 29.14 -2.32 28.76
N LEU A 155 29.36 -2.86 29.96
CA LEU A 155 29.01 -2.21 31.22
C LEU A 155 30.27 -1.57 31.82
N ASP A 156 30.24 -0.25 32.03
CA ASP A 156 31.20 0.39 32.91
C ASP A 156 30.83 0.07 34.36
N THR A 157 31.63 -0.74 35.03
CA THR A 157 31.36 -1.22 36.39
C THR A 157 31.50 -0.13 37.47
N LYS A 158 32.14 0.99 37.15
CA LYS A 158 32.31 2.12 38.09
C LYS A 158 31.13 3.07 38.03
N THR A 159 30.64 3.33 36.82
CA THR A 159 29.50 4.24 36.61
C THR A 159 28.17 3.49 36.52
N GLN A 160 28.20 2.16 36.37
CA GLN A 160 27.05 1.28 36.14
C GLN A 160 26.26 1.65 34.87
N LEU A 161 26.93 2.28 33.89
CA LEU A 161 26.32 2.67 32.62
C LEU A 161 26.64 1.64 31.53
N TYR A 162 25.64 1.36 30.69
CA TYR A 162 25.79 0.51 29.52
C TYR A 162 26.11 1.34 28.28
N SER A 163 27.03 0.86 27.45
CA SER A 163 27.26 1.35 26.10
C SER A 163 27.05 0.21 25.11
N LEU A 164 26.23 0.47 24.08
CA LEU A 164 26.03 -0.48 22.98
C LEU A 164 27.08 -0.24 21.89
N GLY A 165 27.79 -1.30 21.51
CA GLY A 165 28.63 -1.39 20.32
C GLY A 165 27.92 -2.16 19.22
N GLY A 166 28.16 -1.76 17.97
CA GLY A 166 27.66 -2.45 16.78
C GLY A 166 28.57 -3.58 16.36
#